data_AF-A0A3M1Y524-F1
#
_entry.id   AF-A0A3M1Y524-F1
#
_cell.length_a   1.000
_cell.length_b   1.000
_cell.length_c   1.000
_cell.angle_alpha   90.00
_cell.angle_beta   90.00
_cell.angle_gamma   90.00
#
_symmetry.space_group_name_H-M   'P 1'
#
loop_
_entity.id
_entity.type
_entity.pdbx_description
1 polymer ?
#
loop_
_entity_poly.entity_id
_entity_poly.type
_entity_poly.pdbx_seq_one_letter_code
_entity_poly.pdbx_strand_id
1 'polypeptide(L)'
;MSPLFLRFEYYRFDFPEDIYGFTIEERMRYATPTLAYLLNHQAIDMLAELTFDDGKPIYTSAELRHMEDVKSVTRYAYLILLYAGGATLLLSLFLAYKPMTRNILKDGLFCGGILTMTLIGVIVMIAILAWDTFFTIFHEIFFESGTWRFSYSDTLIRLFPERFWFDAALTVGILTAFGGGIITAATWNGNPLRRKHL
;
A
#
# COMPACT_ATOMS: atom_id res chain seq x y z
N MET A 1 4.67 -3.90 -1.05
CA MET A 1 5.90 -3.96 -0.24
C MET A 1 6.73 -5.15 -0.67
N SER A 2 7.77 -4.95 -1.48
CA SER A 2 8.65 -6.04 -1.95
C SER A 2 10.10 -5.73 -1.61
N PRO A 3 10.97 -6.76 -1.43
CA PRO A 3 12.41 -6.53 -1.24
C PRO A 3 13.05 -5.74 -2.38
N LEU A 4 12.49 -5.84 -3.60
CA LEU A 4 12.96 -5.08 -4.75
C LEU A 4 12.64 -3.58 -4.60
N PHE A 5 11.43 -3.23 -4.13
CA PHE A 5 11.06 -1.84 -3.87
C PHE A 5 11.94 -1.23 -2.77
N LEU A 6 12.16 -1.98 -1.67
CA LEU A 6 13.06 -1.56 -0.59
C LEU A 6 14.46 -1.25 -1.10
N ARG A 7 15.05 -2.19 -1.86
CA ARG A 7 16.38 -2.01 -2.44
C ARG A 7 16.42 -0.85 -3.44
N PHE A 8 15.39 -0.71 -4.26
CA PHE A 8 15.31 0.40 -5.20
C PHE A 8 15.34 1.74 -4.47
N GLU A 9 14.50 1.91 -3.44
CA GLU A 9 14.42 3.15 -2.66
C GLU A 9 15.75 3.50 -1.99
N TYR A 10 16.36 2.56 -1.26
CA TYR A 10 17.57 2.87 -0.48
C TYR A 10 18.81 3.17 -1.33
N TYR A 11 18.85 2.70 -2.58
CA TYR A 11 19.96 2.94 -3.50
C TYR A 11 19.70 4.12 -4.45
N ARG A 12 18.58 4.83 -4.30
CA ARG A 12 18.36 6.08 -5.03
C ARG A 12 19.24 7.18 -4.46
N PHE A 13 19.77 8.02 -5.36
CA PHE A 13 20.66 9.12 -4.99
C PHE A 13 20.00 10.20 -4.12
N ASP A 14 18.67 10.33 -4.22
CA ASP A 14 17.87 11.34 -3.51
C ASP A 14 17.17 10.79 -2.26
N PHE A 15 17.43 9.53 -1.89
CA PHE A 15 16.79 8.92 -0.72
C PHE A 15 17.47 9.42 0.57
N PRO A 16 16.70 9.83 1.60
CA PRO A 16 17.28 10.40 2.81
C PRO A 16 18.24 9.46 3.54
N GLU A 17 19.42 9.99 3.87
CA GLU A 17 20.36 9.33 4.79
C GLU A 17 19.77 9.25 6.21
N ASP A 18 20.19 8.24 6.98
CA ASP A 18 19.84 8.16 8.40
C ASP A 18 20.78 9.07 9.21
N ILE A 19 20.23 10.15 9.75
CA ILE A 19 21.00 11.13 10.55
C ILE A 19 21.51 10.55 11.88
N TYR A 20 21.03 9.37 12.28
CA TYR A 20 21.48 8.65 13.47
C TYR A 20 22.50 7.55 13.18
N GLY A 21 22.92 7.40 11.92
CA GLY A 21 24.14 6.68 11.56
C GLY A 21 23.96 5.29 10.97
N PHE A 22 22.75 4.80 10.67
CA PHE A 22 22.62 3.58 9.89
C PHE A 22 23.13 3.77 8.47
N THR A 23 24.06 2.91 8.07
CA THR A 23 24.45 2.68 6.69
C THR A 23 23.31 2.09 5.86
N ILE A 24 23.39 2.19 4.53
CA ILE A 24 22.40 1.55 3.64
C ILE A 24 22.35 0.05 3.89
N GLU A 25 23.49 -0.58 4.14
CA GLU A 25 23.63 -2.01 4.42
C GLU A 25 22.92 -2.41 5.71
N GLU A 26 23.07 -1.63 6.79
CA GLU A 26 22.37 -1.87 8.05
C GLU A 26 20.86 -1.66 7.88
N ARG A 27 20.45 -0.60 7.18
CA ARG A 27 19.02 -0.39 6.89
C ARG A 27 18.46 -1.56 6.09
N MET A 28 19.19 -2.09 5.11
CA MET A 28 18.78 -3.28 4.36
C MET A 28 18.72 -4.52 5.26
N ARG A 29 19.72 -4.73 6.14
CA ARG A 29 19.79 -5.85 7.09
C ARG A 29 18.56 -5.91 7.99
N TYR A 30 18.13 -4.76 8.53
CA TYR A 30 17.02 -4.69 9.47
C TYR A 30 15.65 -4.51 8.81
N ALA A 31 15.54 -3.72 7.75
CA ALA A 31 14.24 -3.47 7.09
C ALA A 31 13.73 -4.69 6.29
N THR A 32 14.61 -5.52 5.76
CA THR A 32 14.23 -6.71 4.99
C THR A 32 13.39 -7.70 5.81
N PRO A 33 13.83 -8.20 6.98
CA PRO A 33 13.00 -9.09 7.80
C PRO A 33 11.74 -8.39 8.30
N THR A 34 11.78 -7.08 8.57
CA THR A 34 10.60 -6.31 9.01
C THR A 34 9.52 -6.19 7.94
N LEU A 35 9.89 -5.99 6.67
CA LEU A 35 8.92 -6.08 5.58
C LEU A 35 8.44 -7.51 5.34
N ALA A 36 9.33 -8.50 5.47
CA ALA A 36 8.96 -9.91 5.30
C ALA A 36 7.94 -10.37 6.35
N TYR A 37 8.03 -9.84 7.58
CA TYR A 37 7.08 -10.09 8.65
C TYR A 37 5.63 -9.76 8.27
N LEU A 38 5.41 -8.73 7.46
CA LEU A 38 4.05 -8.33 7.03
C LEU A 38 3.36 -9.38 6.13
N LEU A 39 4.14 -10.24 5.47
CA LEU A 39 3.64 -11.19 4.47
C LEU A 39 3.76 -12.65 4.91
N ASN A 40 4.47 -12.92 6.01
CA ASN A 40 4.67 -14.27 6.53
C ASN A 40 3.70 -14.60 7.68
N HIS A 41 3.73 -15.85 8.14
CA HIS A 41 2.88 -16.32 9.25
C HIS A 41 3.59 -16.31 10.62
N GLN A 42 4.76 -15.66 10.74
CA GLN A 42 5.52 -15.61 11.99
C GLN A 42 4.87 -14.68 13.01
N ALA A 43 5.06 -14.98 14.29
CA ALA A 43 4.66 -14.12 15.41
C ALA A 43 5.56 -12.87 15.52
N ILE A 44 5.15 -11.89 16.33
CA ILE A 44 5.92 -10.67 16.57
C ILE A 44 7.32 -10.94 17.16
N ASP A 45 7.50 -12.10 17.81
CA ASP A 45 8.78 -12.57 18.35
C ASP A 45 9.90 -12.55 17.30
N MET A 46 9.59 -12.81 16.03
CA MET A 46 10.56 -12.69 14.93
C MET A 46 11.22 -11.31 14.85
N LEU A 47 10.48 -10.25 15.16
CA LEU A 47 11.00 -8.89 15.21
C LEU A 47 11.57 -8.54 16.59
N ALA A 48 10.97 -9.05 17.66
CA ALA A 48 11.43 -8.81 19.02
C ALA A 48 12.82 -9.42 19.30
N GLU A 49 13.16 -10.51 18.62
CA GLU A 49 14.45 -11.19 18.70
C GLU A 49 15.55 -10.51 17.86
N LEU A 50 15.23 -9.52 17.01
CA LEU A 50 16.23 -8.79 16.26
C LEU A 50 17.02 -7.86 17.19
N THR A 51 18.34 -8.02 17.18
CA THR A 51 19.26 -7.24 18.02
C THR A 51 20.32 -6.52 17.20
N PHE A 52 20.81 -5.41 17.76
CA PHE A 52 22.05 -4.77 17.33
C PHE A 52 23.24 -5.68 17.65
N ASP A 53 24.41 -5.35 17.12
CA ASP A 53 25.64 -6.12 17.36
C ASP A 53 26.07 -6.07 18.85
N ASP A 54 25.58 -5.11 19.63
CA ASP A 54 25.77 -5.04 21.09
C ASP A 54 24.74 -5.86 21.90
N GLY A 55 23.85 -6.58 21.20
CA GLY A 55 22.84 -7.47 21.79
C GLY A 55 21.56 -6.78 22.26
N LYS A 56 21.42 -5.45 22.13
CA LYS A 56 20.17 -4.76 22.48
C LYS A 56 19.09 -5.00 21.42
N PRO A 57 17.80 -5.14 21.80
CA PRO A 57 16.70 -5.21 20.84
C PRO A 57 16.69 -3.97 19.94
N ILE A 58 16.44 -4.18 18.64
CA ILE A 58 16.39 -3.05 17.70
C ILE A 58 15.05 -2.30 17.79
N TYR A 59 13.98 -2.95 18.21
CA TYR A 59 12.66 -2.36 18.34
C TYR A 59 12.25 -2.21 19.80
N THR A 60 11.64 -1.08 20.11
CA THR A 60 10.92 -0.84 21.36
C THR A 60 9.60 -1.62 21.39
N SER A 61 9.01 -1.78 22.58
CA SER A 61 7.70 -2.41 22.71
C SER A 61 6.58 -1.67 21.96
N ALA A 62 6.72 -0.35 21.78
CA ALA A 62 5.75 0.46 21.02
C ALA A 62 5.83 0.16 19.52
N GLU A 63 7.04 0.10 18.95
CA GLU A 63 7.26 -0.24 17.55
C GLU A 63 6.79 -1.65 17.22
N LEU A 64 7.00 -2.61 18.14
CA LEU A 64 6.51 -3.97 17.98
C LEU A 64 4.98 -4.04 17.93
N ARG A 65 4.27 -3.37 18.85
CA ARG A 65 2.79 -3.30 18.83
C ARG A 65 2.29 -2.67 17.53
N HIS A 66 2.92 -1.60 17.07
CA HIS A 66 2.56 -0.99 15.79
C HIS A 66 2.75 -1.95 14.62
N MET A 67 3.84 -2.71 14.58
CA MET A 67 4.08 -3.70 13.52
C MET A 67 3.02 -4.82 13.54
N GLU A 68 2.50 -5.23 14.70
CA GLU A 68 1.36 -6.14 14.78
C GLU A 68 0.09 -5.54 14.18
N ASP A 69 -0.20 -4.26 14.47
CA ASP A 69 -1.34 -3.56 13.88
C ASP A 69 -1.19 -3.46 12.35
N VAL A 70 0.00 -3.06 11.86
CA VAL A 70 0.31 -2.94 10.43
C VAL A 70 0.18 -4.30 9.73
N LYS A 71 0.63 -5.39 10.38
CA LYS A 71 0.43 -6.75 9.85
C LYS A 71 -1.05 -7.12 9.75
N SER A 72 -1.85 -6.75 10.74
CA SER A 72 -3.29 -7.01 10.75
C SER A 72 -3.99 -6.26 9.61
N VAL A 73 -3.71 -4.96 9.45
CA VAL A 73 -4.24 -4.14 8.34
C VAL A 73 -3.80 -4.69 6.99
N THR A 74 -2.53 -5.05 6.85
CA THR A 74 -1.98 -5.65 5.62
C THR A 74 -2.71 -6.96 5.28
N ARG A 75 -2.93 -7.83 6.26
CA ARG A 75 -3.66 -9.08 6.08
C ARG A 75 -5.11 -8.84 5.65
N TYR A 76 -5.82 -7.92 6.29
CA TYR A 76 -7.20 -7.59 5.89
C TYR A 76 -7.27 -7.01 4.48
N ALA A 77 -6.34 -6.13 4.12
CA ALA A 77 -6.27 -5.59 2.77
C ALA A 77 -6.09 -6.70 1.70
N TYR A 78 -5.20 -7.67 1.94
CA TYR A 78 -5.02 -8.81 1.03
C TYR A 78 -6.23 -9.75 1.00
N LEU A 79 -6.91 -9.98 2.13
CA LEU A 79 -8.15 -10.78 2.15
C LEU A 79 -9.27 -10.09 1.37
N ILE A 80 -9.45 -8.78 1.55
CA ILE A 80 -10.43 -8.00 0.78
C ILE A 80 -10.10 -8.07 -0.70
N LEU A 81 -8.84 -7.86 -1.08
CA LEU A 81 -8.39 -7.99 -2.47
C LEU A 81 -8.71 -9.37 -3.04
N LEU A 82 -8.40 -10.44 -2.31
CA LEU A 82 -8.64 -11.81 -2.74
C LEU A 82 -10.14 -12.09 -2.95
N TYR A 83 -10.98 -11.78 -1.95
CA TYR A 83 -12.40 -12.10 -2.00
C TYR A 83 -13.19 -11.16 -2.93
N ALA A 84 -13.00 -9.84 -2.81
CA ALA A 84 -13.71 -8.88 -3.66
C ALA A 84 -13.19 -8.91 -5.11
N GLY A 85 -11.88 -9.04 -5.30
CA GLY A 85 -11.27 -9.22 -6.62
C GLY A 85 -11.70 -10.53 -7.27
N GLY A 86 -11.69 -11.63 -6.50
CA GLY A 86 -12.19 -12.94 -6.95
C GLY A 86 -13.68 -12.90 -7.34
N ALA A 87 -14.53 -12.30 -6.51
CA ALA A 87 -15.95 -12.14 -6.81
C ALA A 87 -16.17 -11.29 -8.07
N THR A 88 -15.44 -10.18 -8.22
CA THR A 88 -15.49 -9.32 -9.41
C THR A 88 -15.07 -10.08 -10.67
N LEU A 89 -14.01 -10.89 -10.58
CA LEU A 89 -13.54 -11.72 -11.68
C LEU A 89 -14.58 -12.78 -12.07
N LEU A 90 -15.14 -13.51 -11.10
CA LEU A 90 -16.16 -14.54 -11.35
C LEU A 90 -17.42 -13.94 -11.96
N LEU A 91 -17.89 -12.80 -11.45
CA LEU A 91 -19.02 -12.08 -12.03
C LEU A 91 -18.73 -11.62 -13.46
N SER A 92 -17.51 -11.15 -13.71
CA SER A 92 -17.08 -10.74 -15.05
C SER A 92 -17.09 -11.91 -16.04
N LEU A 93 -16.58 -13.08 -15.63
CA LEU A 93 -16.61 -14.29 -16.45
C LEU A 93 -18.06 -14.76 -16.71
N PHE A 94 -18.91 -14.73 -15.69
CA PHE A 94 -20.32 -15.07 -15.82
C PHE A 94 -21.06 -14.16 -16.82
N LEU A 95 -20.86 -12.84 -16.74
CA LEU A 95 -21.46 -11.88 -17.67
C LEU A 95 -20.84 -11.95 -19.08
N ALA A 96 -19.58 -12.37 -19.21
CA ALA A 96 -18.94 -12.54 -20.51
C ALA A 96 -19.46 -13.76 -21.29
N TYR A 97 -19.95 -14.79 -20.58
CA TYR A 97 -20.41 -16.05 -21.14
C TYR A 97 -21.55 -15.88 -22.15
N LYS A 98 -22.56 -15.05 -21.84
CA LYS A 98 -23.68 -14.79 -22.75
C LYS A 98 -23.45 -13.50 -23.55
N PRO A 99 -23.59 -13.52 -24.90
CA PRO A 99 -23.43 -12.32 -25.72
C PRO A 99 -24.31 -11.13 -25.28
N MET A 100 -25.53 -11.41 -24.82
CA MET A 100 -26.50 -10.39 -24.41
C MET A 100 -26.07 -9.59 -23.16
N THR A 101 -25.25 -10.16 -22.28
CA THR A 101 -24.79 -9.52 -21.03
C THR A 101 -23.44 -8.83 -21.17
N ARG A 102 -22.75 -8.97 -22.32
CA ARG A 102 -21.43 -8.37 -22.55
C ARG A 102 -21.44 -6.85 -22.48
N ASN A 103 -22.52 -6.19 -22.90
CA ASN A 103 -22.63 -4.74 -22.79
C ASN A 103 -22.72 -4.30 -21.32
N ILE A 104 -23.47 -5.03 -20.49
CA ILE A 104 -23.56 -4.76 -19.04
C ILE A 104 -22.17 -4.89 -18.38
N LEU A 105 -21.43 -5.94 -18.74
CA LEU A 105 -20.05 -6.13 -18.27
C LEU A 105 -19.16 -4.94 -18.64
N LYS A 106 -19.17 -4.53 -19.91
CA LYS A 106 -18.34 -3.42 -20.39
C LYS A 106 -18.70 -2.12 -19.69
N ASP A 107 -19.99 -1.81 -19.53
CA ASP A 107 -20.43 -0.61 -18.82
C ASP A 107 -19.98 -0.63 -17.36
N GLY A 108 -20.13 -1.77 -16.68
CA GLY A 108 -19.73 -1.95 -15.29
C GLY A 108 -18.22 -1.77 -15.09
N LEU A 109 -17.40 -2.38 -15.94
CA LEU A 109 -15.95 -2.25 -15.91
C LEU A 109 -15.49 -0.82 -16.28
N PHE A 110 -16.17 -0.18 -17.23
CA PHE A 110 -15.88 1.21 -17.61
C PHE A 110 -16.14 2.16 -16.44
N CYS A 111 -17.34 2.11 -15.86
CA CYS A 111 -17.73 2.92 -14.71
C CYS A 111 -16.85 2.62 -13.49
N GLY A 112 -16.55 1.33 -13.24
CA GLY A 112 -15.65 0.90 -12.18
C GLY A 112 -14.25 1.48 -12.34
N GLY A 113 -13.67 1.40 -13.54
CA GLY A 113 -12.36 1.98 -13.82
C GLY A 113 -12.33 3.50 -13.63
N ILE A 114 -13.35 4.23 -14.09
CA ILE A 114 -13.49 5.68 -13.84
C ILE A 114 -13.58 5.98 -12.34
N LEU A 115 -14.40 5.23 -11.60
CA LEU A 115 -14.56 5.40 -10.16
C LEU A 115 -13.24 5.15 -9.43
N THR A 116 -12.54 4.05 -9.73
CA THR A 116 -11.24 3.72 -9.15
C THR A 116 -10.22 4.82 -9.43
N MET A 117 -10.08 5.27 -10.68
CA MET A 117 -9.17 6.35 -11.04
C MET A 117 -9.50 7.67 -10.32
N THR A 118 -10.78 7.98 -10.18
CA THR A 118 -11.22 9.20 -9.48
C THR A 118 -10.87 9.13 -8.00
N LEU A 119 -11.21 8.02 -7.32
CA LEU A 119 -10.94 7.84 -5.90
C LEU A 119 -9.44 7.85 -5.61
N ILE A 120 -8.64 7.09 -6.39
CA ILE A 120 -7.20 7.05 -6.17
C ILE A 120 -6.53 8.38 -6.52
N GLY A 121 -7.03 9.09 -7.53
CA GLY A 121 -6.55 10.43 -7.88
C GLY A 121 -6.77 11.43 -6.75
N VAL A 122 -7.93 11.41 -6.10
CA VAL A 122 -8.21 12.24 -4.92
C VAL A 122 -7.28 11.88 -3.76
N ILE A 123 -7.10 10.59 -3.47
CA ILE A 123 -6.21 10.13 -2.39
C ILE A 123 -4.77 10.57 -2.63
N VAL A 124 -4.23 10.36 -3.84
CA VAL A 124 -2.87 10.76 -4.22
C VAL A 124 -2.71 12.27 -4.17
N MET A 125 -3.71 13.03 -4.62
CA MET A 125 -3.70 14.49 -4.54
C MET A 125 -3.62 14.97 -3.09
N ILE A 126 -4.39 14.38 -2.17
CA ILE A 126 -4.32 14.71 -0.75
C ILE A 126 -2.94 14.35 -0.19
N ALA A 127 -2.39 13.17 -0.51
CA ALA A 127 -1.06 12.77 -0.06
C ALA A 127 0.04 13.73 -0.54
N ILE A 128 -0.05 14.25 -1.76
CA ILE A 128 0.92 15.23 -2.30
C ILE A 128 0.78 16.61 -1.65
N LEU A 129 -0.45 17.08 -1.45
CA LEU A 129 -0.71 18.45 -0.97
C LEU A 129 -0.70 18.59 0.56
N ALA A 130 -0.96 17.51 1.29
CA ALA A 130 -1.18 17.52 2.73
C ALA A 130 -0.71 16.22 3.38
N TRP A 131 0.56 15.85 3.15
CA TRP A 131 1.13 14.59 3.63
C TRP A 131 0.92 14.33 5.13
N ASP A 132 1.23 15.30 6.00
CA ASP A 132 1.08 15.12 7.46
C ASP A 132 -0.37 14.80 7.86
N THR A 133 -1.32 15.45 7.19
CA THR A 133 -2.76 15.21 7.42
C THR A 133 -3.18 13.85 6.91
N PHE A 134 -2.74 13.48 5.70
CA PHE A 134 -2.97 12.15 5.13
C PHE A 134 -2.42 11.04 6.04
N PHE A 135 -1.15 11.16 6.45
CA PHE A 135 -0.48 10.23 7.34
C PHE A 135 -1.23 10.11 8.66
N THR A 136 -1.56 11.24 9.30
CA THR A 136 -2.26 11.24 10.59
C THR A 136 -3.64 10.59 10.50
N ILE A 137 -4.46 10.97 9.52
CA ILE A 137 -5.80 10.39 9.34
C ILE A 137 -5.71 8.88 9.06
N PHE A 138 -4.76 8.45 8.22
CA PHE A 138 -4.54 7.04 7.96
C PHE A 138 -4.25 6.29 9.27
N HIS A 139 -3.34 6.81 10.08
CA HIS A 139 -2.94 6.16 11.32
C HIS A 139 -4.05 6.16 12.38
N GLU A 140 -4.84 7.24 12.48
CA GLU A 140 -5.98 7.31 13.40
C GLU A 140 -7.13 6.37 13.04
N ILE A 141 -7.32 6.07 11.74
CA ILE A 141 -8.35 5.12 11.29
C ILE A 141 -7.94 3.68 11.58
N PHE A 142 -6.66 3.34 11.41
CA PHE A 142 -6.20 1.95 11.38
C PHE A 142 -5.46 1.48 12.63
N PHE A 143 -4.96 2.40 13.47
CA PHE A 143 -4.08 2.04 14.58
C PHE A 143 -4.55 2.65 15.90
N GLU A 144 -4.23 1.96 16.99
CA GLU A 144 -4.58 2.43 18.34
C GLU A 144 -3.84 3.74 18.68
N SER A 145 -4.49 4.62 19.44
CA SER A 145 -3.90 5.89 19.84
C SER A 145 -2.62 5.66 20.66
N GLY A 146 -1.51 6.24 20.18
CA GLY A 146 -0.22 6.19 20.87
C GLY A 146 0.63 4.96 20.52
N THR A 147 0.20 4.08 19.62
CA THR A 147 1.04 2.97 19.13
C THR A 147 1.92 3.38 17.96
N TRP A 148 1.60 4.46 17.25
CA TRP A 148 2.24 4.81 15.96
C TRP A 148 3.04 6.13 15.96
N ARG A 149 3.20 6.79 17.11
CA ARG A 149 4.03 7.99 17.26
C ARG A 149 5.35 7.63 17.93
N PHE A 150 6.45 7.89 17.25
CA PHE A 150 7.79 7.49 17.66
C PHE A 150 8.74 8.69 17.79
N SER A 151 9.81 8.52 18.58
CA SER A 151 10.93 9.45 18.57
C SER A 151 11.71 9.31 17.27
N TYR A 152 12.26 10.41 16.75
CA TYR A 152 13.12 10.39 15.55
C TYR A 152 14.30 9.41 15.64
N SER A 153 14.73 9.08 16.85
CA SER A 153 15.80 8.09 17.12
C SER A 153 15.34 6.62 17.04
N ASP A 154 14.04 6.36 17.04
CA ASP A 154 13.46 5.02 17.05
C ASP A 154 13.72 4.32 15.72
N THR A 155 14.05 3.04 15.79
CA THR A 155 14.58 2.27 14.66
C THR A 155 13.61 2.20 13.50
N LEU A 156 12.31 2.02 13.76
CA LEU A 156 11.30 1.77 12.74
C LEU A 156 11.16 2.93 11.78
N ILE A 157 11.14 4.17 12.29
CA ILE A 157 11.03 5.36 11.43
C ILE A 157 12.36 5.76 10.78
N ARG A 158 13.49 5.32 11.35
CA ARG A 158 14.81 5.42 10.69
C ARG A 158 14.93 4.43 9.54
N LEU A 159 14.37 3.23 9.69
CA LEU A 159 14.30 2.25 8.61
C LEU A 159 13.33 2.72 7.55
N PHE A 160 12.08 3.03 7.90
CA PHE A 160 11.03 3.45 6.98
C PHE A 160 10.65 4.92 7.18
N PRO A 161 11.52 5.87 6.77
CA PRO A 161 11.26 7.30 6.93
C PRO A 161 10.09 7.70 6.06
N GLU A 162 9.57 8.89 6.32
CA GLU A 162 8.46 9.48 5.59
C GLU A 162 8.54 9.31 4.08
N ARG A 163 9.72 9.59 3.49
CA ARG A 163 9.97 9.47 2.05
C ARG A 163 9.67 8.07 1.51
N PHE A 164 10.01 7.03 2.25
CA PHE A 164 9.73 5.64 1.84
C PHE A 164 8.22 5.39 1.70
N TRP A 165 7.43 5.85 2.67
CA TRP A 165 5.98 5.67 2.65
C TRP A 165 5.29 6.57 1.64
N PHE A 166 5.79 7.79 1.44
CA PHE A 166 5.33 8.68 0.38
C PHE A 166 5.53 8.06 -1.00
N ASP A 167 6.73 7.59 -1.29
CA ASP A 167 7.08 6.98 -2.59
C ASP A 167 6.31 5.67 -2.81
N ALA A 168 6.07 4.89 -1.73
CA ALA A 168 5.22 3.69 -1.79
C ALA A 168 3.75 4.03 -2.09
N ALA A 169 3.19 5.04 -1.42
CA ALA A 169 1.81 5.48 -1.62
C ALA A 169 1.59 5.99 -3.06
N LEU A 170 2.53 6.79 -3.56
CA LEU A 170 2.50 7.29 -4.93
C LEU A 170 2.62 6.15 -5.95
N THR A 171 3.53 5.20 -5.72
CA THR A 171 3.72 4.03 -6.60
C THR A 171 2.44 3.20 -6.71
N VAL A 172 1.82 2.88 -5.57
CA VAL A 172 0.54 2.16 -5.54
C VAL A 172 -0.54 2.97 -6.27
N GLY A 173 -0.64 4.26 -5.98
CA GLY A 173 -1.61 5.15 -6.60
C GLY A 173 -1.49 5.19 -8.13
N ILE A 174 -0.26 5.34 -8.65
CA ILE A 174 0.02 5.35 -10.09
C ILE A 174 -0.34 4.01 -10.73
N LEU A 175 0.09 2.90 -10.14
CA LEU A 175 -0.20 1.56 -10.69
C LEU A 175 -1.70 1.26 -10.70
N THR A 176 -2.42 1.66 -9.64
CA THR A 176 -3.88 1.52 -9.56
C THR A 176 -4.59 2.39 -10.60
N ALA A 177 -4.19 3.66 -10.76
CA ALA A 177 -4.74 4.55 -11.77
C ALA A 177 -4.47 4.03 -13.19
N PHE A 178 -3.25 3.56 -13.45
CA PHE A 178 -2.87 2.99 -14.74
C PHE A 178 -3.68 1.73 -15.09
N GLY A 179 -3.84 0.80 -14.14
CA GLY A 179 -4.69 -0.38 -14.31
C GLY A 179 -6.15 -0.02 -14.57
N GLY A 180 -6.70 0.95 -13.81
CA GLY A 180 -8.03 1.49 -14.06
C GLY A 180 -8.18 2.10 -15.45
N GLY A 181 -7.17 2.85 -15.90
CA GLY A 181 -7.12 3.45 -17.23
C GLY A 181 -7.12 2.42 -18.35
N ILE A 182 -6.37 1.33 -18.21
CA ILE A 182 -6.39 0.21 -19.15
C ILE A 182 -7.78 -0.40 -19.24
N ILE A 183 -8.42 -0.69 -18.10
CA ILE A 183 -9.76 -1.31 -18.06
C ILE A 183 -10.78 -0.36 -18.71
N THR A 184 -10.77 0.92 -18.34
CA THR A 184 -11.66 1.93 -18.92
C THR A 184 -11.44 2.07 -20.42
N ALA A 185 -10.20 2.13 -20.90
CA ALA A 185 -9.90 2.22 -22.33
C ALA A 185 -10.33 0.95 -23.10
N ALA A 186 -10.08 -0.24 -22.55
CA ALA A 186 -10.46 -1.50 -23.19
C ALA A 186 -11.97 -1.74 -23.25
N THR A 187 -12.72 -1.10 -22.34
CA THR A 187 -14.19 -1.23 -22.24
C THR A 187 -14.93 -0.01 -22.80
N TRP A 188 -14.18 0.98 -23.29
CA TRP A 188 -14.70 2.16 -23.96
C TRP A 188 -15.46 1.75 -25.22
N ASN A 189 -16.78 1.89 -25.21
CA ASN A 189 -17.63 1.54 -26.36
C ASN A 189 -17.88 2.71 -27.33
N GLY A 190 -17.27 3.89 -27.12
CA GLY A 190 -17.27 5.00 -28.10
C GLY A 190 -18.63 5.54 -28.54
N ASN A 191 -19.73 5.17 -27.87
CA ASN A 191 -21.06 5.39 -28.39
C ASN A 191 -21.75 6.59 -27.69
N PRO A 192 -21.76 7.80 -28.29
CA PRO A 192 -22.42 8.97 -27.72
C PRO A 192 -23.96 8.87 -27.69
N LEU A 193 -24.57 7.86 -28.32
CA LEU A 193 -26.03 7.75 -28.48
C LEU A 193 -26.79 7.20 -27.26
N ARG A 194 -26.10 6.79 -26.18
CA ARG A 194 -26.79 6.26 -24.99
C ARG A 194 -27.16 7.29 -23.93
N ARG A 195 -26.84 8.58 -24.16
CA ARG A 195 -27.34 9.73 -23.38
C ARG A 195 -28.85 9.99 -23.52
N LYS A 196 -29.59 9.23 -24.34
CA LYS A 196 -31.00 9.53 -24.68
C LYS A 196 -32.07 8.70 -23.95
N HIS A 197 -31.71 7.87 -22.97
CA HIS A 197 -32.68 7.06 -22.22
C HIS A 197 -32.58 7.18 -20.70
N LEU A 198 -32.05 8.30 -20.21
CA LEU A 198 -32.37 8.81 -18.87
C LEU A 198 -33.26 10.04 -19.03
#